data_AF-A0A968HCP2-F1
#
_entry.id   AF-A0A968HCP2-F1
#
_cell.length_a   1.000
_cell.length_b   1.000
_cell.length_c   1.000
_cell.angle_alpha   90.00
_cell.angle_beta   90.00
_cell.angle_gamma   90.00
#
_symmetry.space_group_name_H-M   'P 1'
#
loop_
_entity.id
_entity.type
_entity.pdbx_description
1 polymer ?
#
loop_
_entity_poly.entity_id
_entity_poly.type
_entity_poly.pdbx_seq_one_letter_code
_entity_poly.pdbx_strand_id
1 'polypeptide(L)'
;MSTEESFRTPEGALLRARLHIRAGRRRLGQGKVSAGIVTLYDALIFGLRWYLMVPQRREELQVSEGLDLLDEKAMLRVLESAGVVDGSFDLPAFDKLVERAAREELHDYDYRPMLSRFESLMTQIEVMPFDEAALPPEDPSTF
;
A
#
# COMPACT_ATOMS: atom_id res chain seq x y z
N MET A 1 -21.71 10.31 -4.69
CA MET A 1 -20.33 10.38 -4.19
C MET A 1 -19.44 10.07 -5.38
N SER A 2 -18.63 11.02 -5.82
CA SER A 2 -17.71 10.76 -6.93
C SER A 2 -16.65 9.75 -6.49
N THR A 3 -16.05 9.05 -7.46
CA THR A 3 -14.90 8.16 -7.20
C THR A 3 -13.80 8.89 -6.42
N GLU A 4 -13.56 10.17 -6.72
CA GLU A 4 -12.61 11.03 -5.98
C GLU A 4 -13.01 11.33 -4.53
N GLU A 5 -14.29 11.55 -4.24
CA GLU A 5 -14.76 11.82 -2.87
C GLU A 5 -14.63 10.58 -1.98
N SER A 6 -14.81 9.38 -2.54
CA SER A 6 -14.64 8.13 -1.78
C SER A 6 -13.21 7.93 -1.28
N PHE A 7 -12.21 8.52 -1.94
CA PHE A 7 -10.79 8.37 -1.60
C PHE A 7 -10.35 9.17 -0.36
N ARG A 8 -11.23 10.03 0.16
CA ARG A 8 -10.96 10.85 1.35
C ARG A 8 -11.52 10.25 2.63
N THR A 9 -12.15 9.07 2.56
CA THR A 9 -12.63 8.36 3.76
C THR A 9 -11.72 7.17 4.10
N PRO A 10 -11.67 6.76 5.37
CA PRO A 10 -10.94 5.55 5.78
C PRO A 10 -11.37 4.31 4.97
N GLU A 11 -12.67 4.13 4.74
CA GLU A 11 -13.23 2.97 4.04
C GLU A 11 -12.76 2.91 2.59
N GLY A 12 -12.76 4.05 1.89
CA GLY A 12 -12.28 4.12 0.52
C GLY A 12 -10.77 3.90 0.41
N ALA A 13 -9.98 4.43 1.34
CA ALA A 13 -8.54 4.17 1.40
C ALA A 13 -8.26 2.68 1.62
N LEU A 14 -8.94 2.03 2.56
CA LEU A 14 -8.80 0.59 2.81
C LEU A 14 -9.20 -0.25 1.58
N LEU A 15 -10.33 0.06 0.97
CA LEU A 15 -10.80 -0.62 -0.24
C LEU A 15 -9.78 -0.52 -1.37
N ARG A 16 -9.21 0.67 -1.59
CA ARG A 16 -8.18 0.90 -2.62
C ARG A 16 -6.90 0.14 -2.33
N ALA A 17 -6.42 0.14 -1.08
CA ALA A 17 -5.26 -0.63 -0.69
C ALA A 17 -5.45 -2.11 -1.03
N ARG A 18 -6.59 -2.70 -0.66
CA ARG A 18 -6.90 -4.11 -0.92
C ARG A 18 -7.05 -4.44 -2.42
N LEU A 19 -7.74 -3.58 -3.18
CA LEU A 19 -7.87 -3.71 -4.63
C LEU A 19 -6.49 -3.71 -5.32
N HIS A 20 -5.61 -2.80 -4.91
CA HIS A 20 -4.26 -2.69 -5.46
C HIS A 20 -3.35 -3.85 -5.03
N ILE A 21 -3.49 -4.38 -3.82
CA ILE A 21 -2.78 -5.61 -3.40
C ILE A 21 -3.15 -6.77 -4.33
N ARG A 22 -4.46 -7.00 -4.53
CA ARG A 22 -4.94 -8.09 -5.41
C ARG A 22 -4.43 -7.91 -6.85
N ALA A 23 -4.60 -6.72 -7.41
CA ALA A 23 -4.17 -6.41 -8.77
C ALA A 23 -2.64 -6.51 -8.92
N GLY A 24 -1.88 -6.00 -7.95
CA GLY A 24 -0.41 -6.05 -7.92
C GLY A 24 0.10 -7.49 -7.88
N ARG A 25 -0.40 -8.31 -6.95
CA ARG A 25 -0.06 -9.75 -6.87
C ARG A 25 -0.35 -10.49 -8.17
N ARG A 26 -1.50 -10.25 -8.78
CA ARG A 26 -1.84 -10.89 -10.06
C ARG A 26 -0.91 -10.46 -11.19
N ARG A 27 -0.61 -9.17 -11.30
CA ARG A 27 0.34 -8.64 -12.31
C ARG A 27 1.71 -9.27 -12.17
N LEU A 28 2.22 -9.37 -10.93
CA LEU A 28 3.47 -10.08 -10.64
C LEU A 28 3.40 -11.55 -11.09
N GLY A 29 2.32 -12.27 -10.76
CA GLY A 29 2.13 -13.66 -11.17
C GLY A 29 1.99 -13.87 -12.69
N GLN A 30 1.63 -12.83 -13.45
CA GLN A 30 1.58 -12.83 -14.92
C GLN A 30 2.90 -12.42 -15.58
N GLY A 31 3.96 -12.18 -14.80
CA GLY A 31 5.23 -11.66 -15.31
C GLY A 31 5.22 -10.18 -15.68
N LYS A 32 4.14 -9.45 -15.38
CA LYS A 32 4.05 -7.98 -15.52
C LYS A 32 4.69 -7.31 -14.31
N VAL A 33 6.00 -7.55 -14.12
CA VAL A 33 6.72 -7.24 -12.87
C VAL A 33 6.68 -5.75 -12.55
N SER A 34 7.03 -4.88 -13.51
CA SER A 34 7.05 -3.43 -13.30
C SER A 34 5.68 -2.88 -12.92
N ALA A 35 4.64 -3.25 -13.67
CA ALA A 35 3.27 -2.85 -13.37
C ALA A 35 2.80 -3.37 -12.00
N GLY A 36 3.18 -4.59 -11.62
CA GLY A 36 2.91 -5.15 -10.30
C GLY A 36 3.53 -4.33 -9.18
N ILE A 37 4.81 -3.98 -9.29
CA ILE A 37 5.54 -3.17 -8.30
C ILE A 37 4.89 -1.79 -8.10
N VAL A 38 4.62 -1.07 -9.19
CA VAL A 38 3.98 0.25 -9.12
C VAL A 38 2.58 0.15 -8.47
N THR A 39 1.82 -0.89 -8.79
CA THR A 39 0.50 -1.11 -8.17
C THR A 39 0.61 -1.37 -6.67
N LEU A 40 1.62 -2.12 -6.22
CA LEU A 40 1.84 -2.36 -4.80
C LEU A 40 2.29 -1.09 -4.06
N TYR A 41 2.98 -0.17 -4.74
CA TYR A 41 3.28 1.14 -4.17
C TYR A 41 2.01 1.96 -3.90
N ASP A 42 1.07 1.99 -4.85
CA ASP A 42 -0.23 2.61 -4.61
C ASP A 42 -0.95 1.96 -3.42
N ALA A 43 -0.90 0.63 -3.31
CA ALA A 43 -1.47 -0.08 -2.17
C ALA A 43 -0.86 0.35 -0.83
N LEU A 44 0.48 0.49 -0.78
CA LEU A 44 1.19 0.96 0.41
C LEU A 44 0.67 2.34 0.84
N ILE A 45 0.63 3.30 -0.09
CA ILE A 45 0.19 4.67 0.19
C ILE A 45 -1.22 4.66 0.77
N PHE A 46 -2.15 3.96 0.14
CA PHE A 46 -3.53 3.90 0.64
C PHE A 46 -3.65 3.16 1.98
N GLY A 47 -2.84 2.13 2.23
CA GLY A 47 -2.80 1.43 3.50
C GLY A 47 -2.32 2.30 4.65
N LEU A 48 -1.20 3.02 4.46
CA LEU A 48 -0.66 3.96 5.45
C LEU A 48 -1.67 5.07 5.76
N ARG A 49 -2.26 5.66 4.70
CA ARG A 49 -3.30 6.68 4.86
C ARG A 49 -4.48 6.15 5.64
N TRP A 50 -5.02 5.00 5.26
CA TRP A 50 -6.14 4.40 5.97
C TRP A 50 -5.85 4.25 7.46
N TYR A 51 -4.68 3.71 7.82
CA TYR A 51 -4.33 3.50 9.23
C TYR A 51 -4.38 4.79 10.03
N LEU A 52 -3.87 5.88 9.46
CA LEU A 52 -3.78 7.21 10.08
C LEU A 52 -5.04 8.07 9.92
N MET A 53 -6.03 7.61 9.16
CA MET A 53 -7.33 8.27 8.99
C MET A 53 -8.38 7.75 9.97
N VAL A 54 -8.18 6.58 10.59
CA VAL A 54 -9.08 6.04 11.62
C VAL A 54 -8.94 6.88 12.90
N PRO A 55 -9.98 7.60 13.36
CA PRO A 55 -9.86 8.55 14.47
C PRO A 55 -9.29 7.94 15.76
N GLN A 56 -9.75 6.73 16.11
CA GLN A 56 -9.32 6.02 17.33
C GLN A 56 -7.81 5.75 17.31
N ARG A 57 -7.30 5.20 16.19
CA ARG A 57 -5.86 4.97 16.02
C ARG A 57 -5.08 6.28 16.04
N ARG A 58 -5.64 7.32 15.43
CA ARG A 58 -5.00 8.64 15.36
C ARG A 58 -4.80 9.26 16.75
N GLU A 59 -5.79 9.09 17.63
CA GLU A 59 -5.75 9.51 19.04
C GLU A 59 -4.73 8.68 19.83
N GLU A 60 -4.75 7.36 19.70
CA GLU A 60 -3.80 6.44 20.36
C GLU A 60 -2.35 6.73 19.99
N LEU A 61 -2.10 7.04 18.71
CA LEU A 61 -0.77 7.37 18.19
C LEU A 61 -0.30 8.79 18.53
N GLN A 62 -1.17 9.63 19.12
CA GLN A 62 -0.89 11.05 19.37
C GLN A 62 -0.39 11.78 18.11
N VAL A 63 -0.95 11.43 16.95
CA VAL A 63 -0.55 12.01 15.66
C VAL A 63 -0.82 13.50 15.67
N SER A 64 0.20 14.30 15.37
CA SER A 64 0.04 15.76 15.30
C SER A 64 -0.98 16.16 14.23
N GLU A 65 -1.74 17.22 14.49
CA GLU A 65 -2.70 17.77 13.53
C GLU A 65 -2.04 18.20 12.21
N GLY A 66 -0.73 18.47 12.23
CA GLY A 66 0.06 18.85 11.07
C GLY A 66 0.68 17.70 10.27
N LEU A 67 0.39 16.42 10.60
CA LEU A 67 0.90 15.30 9.80
C LEU A 67 0.30 15.34 8.40
N ASP A 68 1.17 15.49 7.39
CA ASP A 68 0.80 15.40 5.99
C ASP A 68 0.59 13.93 5.59
N LEU A 69 -0.66 13.55 5.30
CA LEU A 69 -1.01 12.21 4.81
C LEU A 69 -0.60 11.98 3.34
N LEU A 70 0.02 12.97 2.70
CA LEU A 70 0.67 12.84 1.41
C LEU A 70 2.17 12.52 1.52
N ASP A 71 2.76 12.59 2.72
CA ASP A 71 4.16 12.23 2.96
C ASP A 71 4.25 10.80 3.54
N GLU A 72 4.41 9.81 2.66
CA GLU A 72 4.56 8.40 3.03
C GLU A 72 5.71 8.13 4.00
N LYS A 73 6.79 8.92 3.94
CA LYS A 73 7.95 8.78 4.83
C LYS A 73 7.61 9.28 6.22
N ALA A 74 6.85 10.37 6.33
CA ALA A 74 6.35 10.85 7.61
C ALA A 74 5.34 9.87 8.21
N MET A 75 4.41 9.36 7.41
CA MET A 75 3.42 8.36 7.85
C MET A 75 4.10 7.11 8.40
N LEU A 76 5.04 6.51 7.66
CA LEU A 76 5.72 5.30 8.11
C LEU A 76 6.53 5.54 9.40
N ARG A 77 7.25 6.66 9.50
CA ARG A 77 8.01 7.03 10.71
C ARG A 77 7.13 7.15 11.95
N VAL A 78 5.91 7.67 11.81
CA VAL A 78 4.95 7.74 12.92
C VAL A 78 4.56 6.33 13.37
N LEU A 79 4.26 5.43 12.44
CA LEU A 79 3.90 4.04 12.76
C LEU A 79 5.07 3.27 13.40
N GLU A 80 6.30 3.48 12.91
CA GLU A 80 7.52 2.89 13.48
C GLU A 80 7.76 3.39 14.90
N SER A 81 7.67 4.71 15.11
CA SER A 81 7.90 5.33 16.42
C SER A 81 6.88 4.89 17.47
N ALA A 82 5.66 4.55 17.02
CA ALA A 82 4.61 4.02 17.86
C ALA A 82 4.66 2.49 18.05
N GLY A 83 5.59 1.80 17.38
CA GLY A 83 5.71 0.34 17.45
C GLY A 83 4.57 -0.42 16.76
N VAL A 84 3.79 0.25 15.91
CA VAL A 84 2.78 -0.39 15.05
C VAL A 84 3.46 -1.26 14.00
N VAL A 85 4.57 -0.75 13.46
CA VAL A 85 5.39 -1.48 12.50
C VAL A 85 6.80 -1.67 13.04
N ASP A 86 7.43 -2.79 12.69
CA ASP A 86 8.71 -3.25 13.23
C ASP A 86 9.96 -2.57 12.63
N GLY A 87 9.77 -1.67 11.65
CA GLY A 87 10.86 -0.98 10.96
C GLY A 87 11.68 -1.87 10.02
N SER A 88 11.24 -3.09 9.72
CA SER A 88 11.94 -4.01 8.80
C SER A 88 11.72 -3.67 7.33
N PHE A 89 10.73 -2.82 7.03
CA PHE A 89 10.41 -2.41 5.67
C PHE A 89 11.27 -1.21 5.22
N ASP A 90 12.19 -1.46 4.29
CA ASP A 90 13.05 -0.42 3.70
C ASP A 90 12.30 0.37 2.63
N LEU A 91 11.53 1.37 3.08
CA LEU A 91 10.78 2.27 2.19
C LEU A 91 11.71 2.98 1.18
N PRO A 92 12.88 3.56 1.55
CA PRO A 92 13.80 4.15 0.58
C PRO A 92 14.27 3.17 -0.53
N ALA A 93 14.51 1.90 -0.21
CA ALA A 93 14.82 0.91 -1.23
C ALA A 93 13.61 0.58 -2.11
N PHE A 94 12.42 0.53 -1.53
CA PHE A 94 11.19 0.31 -2.27
C PHE A 94 10.86 1.48 -3.21
N ASP A 95 11.00 2.72 -2.77
CA ASP A 95 10.85 3.93 -3.60
C ASP A 95 11.74 3.86 -4.85
N LYS A 96 13.02 3.54 -4.67
CA LYS A 96 13.97 3.40 -5.79
C LYS A 96 13.58 2.29 -6.76
N LEU A 97 13.07 1.18 -6.24
CA LEU A 97 12.58 0.07 -7.06
C LEU A 97 11.34 0.49 -7.86
N VAL A 98 10.43 1.24 -7.25
CA VAL A 98 9.22 1.76 -7.91
C VAL A 98 9.57 2.78 -8.98
N GLU A 99 10.46 3.73 -8.70
CA GLU A 99 10.97 4.69 -9.69
C GLU A 99 11.59 3.99 -10.90
N ARG A 100 12.33 2.91 -10.65
CA ARG A 100 12.91 2.07 -11.70
C ARG A 100 11.81 1.35 -12.49
N ALA A 101 10.89 0.68 -11.81
CA ALA A 101 9.76 -0.01 -12.41
C ALA A 101 8.85 0.91 -13.25
N ALA A 102 8.76 2.20 -12.90
CA ALA A 102 8.01 3.19 -13.66
C ALA A 102 8.70 3.63 -14.96
N ARG A 103 10.02 3.40 -15.10
CA ARG A 103 10.83 3.85 -16.25
C ARG A 103 11.20 2.71 -17.18
N GLU A 104 11.34 1.49 -16.67
CA GLU A 104 11.77 0.32 -17.43
C GLU A 104 11.03 -0.96 -17.03
N GLU A 105 11.00 -1.92 -17.95
CA GLU A 105 10.46 -3.26 -17.68
C GLU A 105 11.47 -4.12 -16.90
N LEU A 106 11.01 -4.76 -15.84
CA LEU A 106 11.82 -5.54 -14.90
C LEU A 106 11.60 -7.05 -15.06
N HIS A 107 11.70 -7.57 -16.29
CA HIS A 107 11.34 -8.95 -16.62
C HIS A 107 12.02 -10.03 -15.74
N ASP A 108 13.29 -9.84 -15.38
CA ASP A 108 14.08 -10.82 -14.61
C ASP A 108 14.24 -10.47 -13.12
N TYR A 109 13.51 -9.46 -12.62
CA TYR A 109 13.59 -9.07 -11.22
C TYR A 109 12.89 -10.09 -10.31
N ASP A 110 13.64 -10.69 -9.38
CA ASP A 110 13.04 -11.54 -8.35
C ASP A 110 12.30 -10.70 -7.31
N TYR A 111 11.00 -10.52 -7.53
CA TYR A 111 10.13 -9.72 -6.67
C TYR A 111 9.73 -10.41 -5.37
N ARG A 112 9.96 -11.72 -5.20
CA ARG A 112 9.42 -12.49 -4.07
C ARG A 112 9.90 -12.00 -2.70
N PRO A 113 11.20 -11.66 -2.50
CA PRO A 113 11.66 -11.12 -1.22
C PRO A 113 11.03 -9.77 -0.90
N MET A 114 10.87 -8.90 -1.90
CA MET A 114 10.22 -7.60 -1.73
C MET A 114 8.73 -7.79 -1.40
N LEU A 115 8.03 -8.65 -2.13
CA LEU A 115 6.61 -8.93 -1.93
C LEU A 115 6.37 -9.46 -0.51
N SER A 116 7.20 -10.38 -0.01
CA SER A 116 7.08 -10.90 1.35
C SER A 116 7.22 -9.81 2.42
N ARG A 117 8.17 -8.87 2.26
CA ARG A 117 8.34 -7.74 3.18
C ARG A 117 7.17 -6.76 3.11
N PHE A 118 6.69 -6.49 1.89
CA PHE A 118 5.50 -5.67 1.67
C PHE A 118 4.28 -6.28 2.37
N GLU A 119 4.02 -7.57 2.19
CA GLU A 119 2.88 -8.25 2.80
C GLU A 119 2.98 -8.31 4.33
N SER A 120 4.19 -8.46 4.87
CA SER A 120 4.44 -8.35 6.31
C SER A 120 4.01 -6.97 6.83
N LEU A 121 4.47 -5.89 6.17
CA LEU A 121 4.09 -4.53 6.53
C LEU A 121 2.56 -4.33 6.44
N MET A 122 1.93 -4.74 5.33
CA MET A 122 0.49 -4.61 5.14
C MET A 122 -0.33 -5.41 6.15
N THR A 123 0.24 -6.49 6.70
CA THR A 123 -0.36 -7.26 7.80
C THR A 123 -0.22 -6.53 9.13
N GLN A 124 0.94 -5.94 9.42
CA GLN A 124 1.19 -5.15 10.64
C GLN A 124 0.25 -3.94 10.74
N ILE A 125 -0.07 -3.30 9.62
CA ILE A 125 -1.06 -2.21 9.58
C ILE A 125 -2.51 -2.71 9.39
N GLU A 126 -2.79 -4.01 9.51
CA GLU A 126 -4.14 -4.60 9.44
C GLU A 126 -4.89 -4.43 8.09
N VAL A 127 -4.19 -4.10 7.01
CA VAL A 127 -4.78 -4.11 5.66
C VAL A 127 -4.99 -5.55 5.20
N MET A 128 -4.04 -6.42 5.56
CA MET A 128 -4.03 -7.86 5.33
C MET A 128 -4.12 -8.65 6.65
N PRO A 129 -4.64 -9.89 6.61
CA PRO A 129 -5.26 -10.56 5.46
C PRO A 129 -6.65 -9.99 5.14
N PHE A 130 -7.17 -10.29 3.94
CA PHE A 130 -8.55 -9.98 3.55
C PHE A 130 -9.10 -11.03 2.58
N ASP A 131 -10.43 -11.11 2.48
CA ASP A 131 -11.11 -11.96 1.50
C ASP A 131 -11.12 -11.29 0.13
N GLU A 132 -10.38 -11.84 -0.83
CA GLU A 132 -10.33 -11.34 -2.21
C GLU A 132 -11.67 -11.50 -2.95
N ALA A 133 -12.51 -12.46 -2.57
CA ALA A 133 -13.82 -12.67 -3.18
C ALA A 133 -14.86 -11.64 -2.72
N ALA A 134 -14.65 -11.01 -1.56
CA ALA A 134 -15.49 -9.93 -1.05
C ALA A 134 -15.21 -8.57 -1.72
N LEU A 135 -14.14 -8.45 -2.50
CA LEU A 135 -13.80 -7.22 -3.22
C LEU A 135 -14.61 -7.12 -4.54
N PRO A 136 -14.93 -5.89 -5.00
CA PRO A 136 -15.55 -5.67 -6.31
C PRO A 136 -14.80 -6.39 -7.45
N PRO A 137 -15.49 -6.87 -8.49
CA PRO A 137 -14.85 -7.60 -9.57
C PRO A 137 -13.84 -6.74 -10.36
N GLU A 138 -12.80 -7.42 -10.86
CA GLU A 138 -11.82 -6.93 -11.85
C GLU A 138 -12.51 -6.44 -13.13
N ASP A 139 -12.28 -5.23 -13.63
CA ASP A 139 -12.68 -4.88 -15.00
C ASP A 139 -11.69 -5.51 -16.01
N PRO A 140 -12.11 -6.50 -16.81
CA PRO A 140 -11.26 -7.22 -17.77
C PRO A 140 -10.64 -6.34 -18.87
N SER A 141 -11.07 -5.09 -19.02
CA SER A 141 -10.53 -4.13 -19.99
C SER A 141 -9.32 -3.32 -19.48
N THR A 142 -9.01 -3.38 -18.18
CA THR A 142 -7.91 -2.62 -17.55
C THR A 142 -6.54 -3.32 -17.62
N PHE A 143 -6.38 -4.23 -18.59
CA PHE A 143 -5.34 -5.26 -18.63
C PHE A 143 -4.39 -5.17 -19.82
#